data_AF-A0A1X0WHE6-F1
#
_entry.id   AF-A0A1X0WHE6-F1
#
_cell.length_a   1.000
_cell.length_b   1.000
_cell.length_c   1.000
_cell.angle_alpha   90.00
_cell.angle_beta   90.00
_cell.angle_gamma   90.00
#
_symmetry.space_group_name_H-M   'P 1'
#
loop_
_entity.id
_entity.type
_entity.pdbx_description
1 polymer ?
#
loop_
_entity_poly.entity_id
_entity_poly.type
_entity_poly.pdbx_seq_one_letter_code
_entity_poly.pdbx_strand_id
1 'polypeptide(L)'
;MSHNHTATVAAAPRVKLRRTLTLMQVVMMGLAYLQPMTIFDTFGIVTSMTDGHVATAYLFALVAVLFTAVSYGKLVQRFPSAGSAYTYAQKAISPHVGFMVGWSSLLDYLFMPMINILLAKIYLEAIFPGFPSWIWVVALVGLMTAFNLRGIKLVANMNSIVVVVQVAIMALIVGLLIYGVFHGQGTGTLVSSKPFWSENAHTVPMITGATILCFSFLGFDGISSLSEETPNAAKVIPRAIFLTALIGGIIFVVVSYFLQLYFPDISRFHDPDASQPEIMLFVGGKVFQFVILCFSCVTVLASGMAAHAGVSRLLYVMGRDGVFPEKIFGFVHPTWRTPAFNVVLVGLVAMSAISFDLVTATALINFGALVAFTFVNLSVISQFYIREKRNRTLRDHIHYLILPVIGALTVGALWLNLEASSMTLGLVWGAIGLSYLAFITRRFRQPPPQMSEEVEVI
;
A
#
# COMPACT_ATOMS: atom_id res chain seq x y z
N MET A 1 35.22 30.17 -48.44
CA MET A 1 33.95 30.48 -47.74
C MET A 1 33.49 29.22 -47.03
N SER A 2 33.42 29.28 -45.70
CA SER A 2 33.19 28.15 -44.79
C SER A 2 31.72 27.71 -44.82
N HIS A 3 31.46 26.44 -45.11
CA HIS A 3 30.15 25.81 -44.90
C HIS A 3 30.09 25.27 -43.46
N ASN A 4 29.32 25.95 -42.61
CA ASN A 4 28.94 25.46 -41.28
C ASN A 4 27.95 24.30 -41.43
N HIS A 5 28.39 23.07 -41.19
CA HIS A 5 27.51 21.95 -40.86
C HIS A 5 27.22 21.98 -39.36
N THR A 6 26.10 22.59 -38.97
CA THR A 6 25.48 22.34 -37.66
C THR A 6 24.90 20.93 -37.67
N ALA A 7 25.65 19.98 -37.12
CA ALA A 7 25.15 18.64 -36.84
C ALA A 7 24.08 18.73 -35.73
N THR A 8 22.81 18.69 -36.11
CA THR A 8 21.71 18.35 -35.20
C THR A 8 21.96 16.95 -34.67
N VAL A 9 22.38 16.84 -33.41
CA VAL A 9 22.42 15.57 -32.67
C VAL A 9 20.98 15.06 -32.59
N ALA A 10 20.61 14.14 -33.47
CA ALA A 10 19.35 13.43 -33.38
C ALA A 10 19.32 12.70 -32.03
N ALA A 11 18.42 13.10 -31.14
CA ALA A 11 18.19 12.40 -29.89
C ALA A 11 17.86 10.95 -30.22
N ALA A 12 18.64 10.00 -29.69
CA ALA A 12 18.39 8.57 -29.89
C ALA A 12 16.94 8.25 -29.51
N PRO A 13 16.19 7.48 -30.32
CA PRO A 13 14.81 7.13 -30.00
C PRO A 13 14.79 6.37 -28.66
N ARG A 14 14.30 7.02 -27.61
CA ARG A 14 14.23 6.45 -26.27
C ARG A 14 13.26 5.26 -26.30
N VAL A 15 13.73 4.11 -25.81
CA VAL A 15 12.98 2.85 -25.77
C VAL A 15 11.71 3.04 -24.92
N LYS A 16 10.53 2.99 -25.55
CA LYS A 16 9.25 3.00 -24.82
C LYS A 16 8.97 1.62 -24.24
N LEU A 17 8.38 1.56 -23.05
CA LEU A 17 7.91 0.31 -22.46
C LEU A 17 6.90 -0.36 -23.40
N ARG A 18 6.96 -1.70 -23.50
CA ARG A 18 6.02 -2.44 -24.33
C ARG A 18 4.66 -2.46 -23.63
N ARG A 19 3.64 -1.94 -24.31
CA ARG A 19 2.25 -1.98 -23.85
C ARG A 19 1.67 -3.37 -24.08
N THR A 20 1.81 -4.26 -23.10
CA THR A 20 1.38 -5.68 -23.22
C THR A 20 0.43 -6.14 -22.14
N LEU A 21 0.25 -5.36 -21.06
CA LEU A 21 -0.52 -5.80 -19.90
C LEU A 21 -2.02 -5.77 -20.19
N THR A 22 -2.67 -6.94 -20.03
CA THR A 22 -4.12 -7.08 -20.15
C THR A 22 -4.83 -6.75 -18.84
N LEU A 23 -6.14 -6.45 -18.87
CA LEU A 23 -6.92 -6.13 -17.67
C LEU A 23 -6.75 -7.16 -16.55
N MET A 24 -6.81 -8.46 -16.86
CA MET A 24 -6.67 -9.51 -15.86
C MET A 24 -5.26 -9.59 -15.28
N GLN A 25 -4.23 -9.39 -16.09
CA GLN A 25 -2.86 -9.31 -15.58
C GLN A 25 -2.68 -8.13 -14.63
N VAL A 26 -3.24 -6.97 -14.98
CA VAL A 26 -3.20 -5.78 -14.13
C VAL A 26 -3.97 -5.99 -12.82
N VAL A 27 -5.15 -6.63 -12.85
CA VAL A 27 -5.90 -6.99 -11.63
C VAL A 27 -5.12 -7.98 -10.77
N MET A 28 -4.50 -9.01 -11.36
CA MET A 28 -3.69 -9.97 -10.61
C MET A 28 -2.45 -9.32 -9.99
N MET A 29 -1.80 -8.37 -10.69
CA MET A 29 -0.70 -7.57 -10.12
C MET A 29 -1.20 -6.67 -8.98
N GLY A 30 -2.38 -6.07 -9.14
CA GLY A 30 -3.03 -5.30 -8.08
C GLY A 30 -3.31 -6.13 -6.83
N LEU A 31 -3.87 -7.33 -6.99
CA LEU A 31 -4.08 -8.27 -5.90
C LEU A 31 -2.75 -8.71 -5.26
N ALA A 32 -1.67 -8.82 -6.04
CA ALA A 32 -0.34 -9.08 -5.50
C ALA A 32 0.15 -7.94 -4.60
N TYR A 33 -0.14 -6.70 -4.97
CA TYR A 33 0.21 -5.52 -4.15
C TYR A 33 -0.62 -5.44 -2.86
N LEU A 34 -1.89 -5.86 -2.89
CA LEU A 34 -2.72 -5.95 -1.67
C LEU A 34 -2.23 -7.04 -0.70
N GLN A 35 -1.55 -8.07 -1.23
CA GLN A 35 -1.00 -9.19 -0.46
C GLN A 35 -2.08 -9.85 0.43
N PRO A 36 -3.03 -10.62 -0.13
CA PRO A 36 -4.29 -10.97 0.54
C PRO A 36 -4.16 -11.80 1.82
N MET A 37 -3.01 -12.41 2.07
CA MET A 37 -2.72 -13.11 3.33
C MET A 37 -2.56 -12.16 4.53
N THR A 38 -2.33 -10.87 4.32
CA THR A 38 -2.17 -9.87 5.40
C THR A 38 -3.39 -9.75 6.34
N ILE A 39 -4.53 -10.27 5.91
CA ILE A 39 -5.70 -10.42 6.79
C ILE A 39 -5.39 -11.27 8.03
N PHE A 40 -4.61 -12.35 7.89
CA PHE A 40 -4.28 -13.20 9.03
C PHE A 40 -3.30 -12.52 9.99
N ASP A 41 -2.46 -11.60 9.50
CA ASP A 41 -1.51 -10.84 10.31
C ASP A 41 -2.21 -9.75 11.14
N THR A 42 -3.30 -9.17 10.63
CA THR A 42 -4.03 -8.07 11.29
C THR A 42 -5.26 -8.54 12.06
N PHE A 43 -5.68 -9.80 11.89
CA PHE A 43 -6.91 -10.32 12.48
C PHE A 43 -6.95 -10.24 14.00
N GLY A 44 -5.87 -10.61 14.70
CA GLY A 44 -5.83 -10.59 16.18
C GLY A 44 -6.00 -9.18 16.73
N ILE A 45 -5.17 -8.24 16.27
CA ILE A 45 -5.23 -6.82 16.61
C ILE A 45 -6.66 -6.29 16.43
N VAL A 46 -7.24 -6.47 15.24
CA VAL A 46 -8.55 -5.86 14.92
C VAL A 46 -9.69 -6.59 15.64
N THR A 47 -9.58 -7.89 15.91
CA THR A 47 -10.56 -8.61 16.74
C THR A 47 -10.64 -8.00 18.13
N SER A 48 -9.49 -7.72 18.74
CA SER A 48 -9.43 -7.08 20.07
C SER A 48 -10.01 -5.67 20.08
N MET A 49 -9.78 -4.91 19.01
CA MET A 49 -10.22 -3.52 18.91
C MET A 49 -11.67 -3.35 18.50
N THR A 50 -12.28 -4.35 17.88
CA THR A 50 -13.65 -4.27 17.34
C THR A 50 -14.63 -5.15 18.12
N ASP A 51 -14.21 -5.75 19.23
CA ASP A 51 -14.99 -6.74 19.98
C ASP A 51 -15.50 -7.88 19.09
N GLY A 52 -14.65 -8.33 18.16
CA GLY A 52 -14.99 -9.41 17.23
C GLY A 52 -15.88 -9.03 16.04
N HIS A 53 -15.80 -7.79 15.55
CA HIS A 53 -16.54 -7.33 14.38
C HIS A 53 -15.63 -6.97 13.20
N VAL A 54 -14.59 -7.79 12.97
CA VAL A 54 -13.58 -7.57 11.93
C VAL A 54 -14.19 -7.51 10.52
N ALA A 55 -15.24 -8.30 10.25
CA ALA A 55 -15.91 -8.30 8.95
C ALA A 55 -16.59 -6.95 8.65
N THR A 56 -17.22 -6.32 9.64
CA THR A 56 -17.79 -4.97 9.50
C THR A 56 -16.71 -3.91 9.35
N ALA A 57 -15.61 -4.02 10.08
CA ALA A 57 -14.47 -3.12 9.92
C ALA A 57 -13.90 -3.19 8.47
N TYR A 58 -13.75 -4.39 7.91
CA TYR A 58 -13.39 -4.55 6.50
C TYR A 58 -14.44 -3.97 5.54
N LEU A 59 -15.73 -4.09 5.86
CA LEU A 59 -16.79 -3.51 5.03
C LEU A 59 -16.72 -1.98 5.02
N PHE A 60 -16.48 -1.34 6.17
CA PHE A 60 -16.27 0.12 6.25
C PHE A 60 -15.03 0.56 5.47
N ALA A 61 -13.90 -0.13 5.64
CA ALA A 61 -12.69 0.14 4.87
C ALA A 61 -12.92 -0.04 3.36
N LEU A 62 -13.59 -1.12 2.95
CA LEU A 62 -13.92 -1.39 1.55
C LEU A 62 -14.77 -0.27 0.95
N VAL A 63 -15.82 0.18 1.64
CA VAL A 63 -16.68 1.27 1.16
C VAL A 63 -15.86 2.55 0.94
N ALA A 64 -15.03 2.94 1.92
CA ALA A 64 -14.17 4.12 1.80
C ALA A 64 -13.18 4.02 0.60
N VAL A 65 -12.56 2.84 0.43
CA VAL A 65 -11.62 2.57 -0.65
C VAL A 65 -12.33 2.55 -2.01
N LEU A 66 -13.54 2.00 -2.13
CA LEU A 66 -14.27 1.97 -3.40
C LEU A 66 -14.66 3.36 -3.90
N PHE A 67 -15.09 4.27 -3.01
CA PHE A 67 -15.33 5.66 -3.41
C PHE A 67 -14.04 6.34 -3.89
N THR A 68 -12.94 6.08 -3.19
CA THR A 68 -11.61 6.58 -3.57
C THR A 68 -11.13 5.97 -4.90
N ALA A 69 -11.37 4.69 -5.14
CA ALA A 69 -11.06 3.99 -6.40
C ALA A 69 -11.80 4.59 -7.60
N VAL A 70 -13.06 4.97 -7.42
CA VAL A 70 -13.82 5.70 -8.44
C VAL A 70 -13.18 7.06 -8.74
N SER A 71 -12.68 7.76 -7.72
CA SER A 71 -11.97 9.04 -7.89
C SER A 71 -10.63 8.86 -8.63
N TYR A 72 -9.82 7.87 -8.26
CA TYR A 72 -8.62 7.47 -9.01
C TYR A 72 -8.94 7.19 -10.48
N GLY A 73 -9.99 6.40 -10.74
CA GLY A 73 -10.39 6.04 -12.10
C GLY A 73 -10.69 7.24 -13.00
N LYS A 74 -11.28 8.30 -12.45
CA LYS A 74 -11.53 9.55 -13.20
C LYS A 74 -10.25 10.33 -13.47
N LEU A 75 -9.36 10.39 -12.50
CA LEU A 75 -8.09 11.11 -12.64
C LEU A 75 -7.17 10.40 -13.65
N VAL A 76 -7.09 9.07 -13.61
CA VAL A 76 -6.36 8.27 -14.62
C VAL A 76 -6.90 8.50 -16.02
N GLN A 77 -8.23 8.59 -16.19
CA GLN A 77 -8.83 8.88 -17.51
C GLN A 77 -8.38 10.24 -18.07
N ARG A 78 -8.17 11.22 -17.19
CA ARG A 78 -7.76 12.57 -17.56
C ARG A 78 -6.25 12.71 -17.71
N PHE A 79 -5.50 12.06 -16.83
CA PHE A 79 -4.06 12.09 -16.72
C PHE A 79 -3.54 10.64 -16.71
N PRO A 80 -3.49 9.96 -17.88
CA PRO A 80 -3.02 8.58 -17.99
C PRO A 80 -1.49 8.52 -17.95
N SER A 81 -0.89 9.01 -16.86
CA SER A 81 0.55 8.99 -16.60
C SER A 81 0.86 8.23 -15.30
N ALA A 82 2.07 7.70 -15.19
CA ALA A 82 2.47 6.75 -14.14
C ALA A 82 2.67 7.34 -12.72
N GLY A 83 2.08 8.50 -12.40
CA GLY A 83 2.47 9.30 -11.24
C GLY A 83 1.60 9.23 -9.97
N SER A 84 0.60 8.33 -9.93
CA SER A 84 -0.29 8.11 -8.76
C SER A 84 -0.85 9.41 -8.12
N ALA A 85 -1.18 9.38 -6.82
CA ALA A 85 -1.83 10.47 -6.07
C ALA A 85 -1.05 11.81 -6.13
N TYR A 86 0.28 11.75 -6.07
CA TYR A 86 1.17 12.91 -6.18
C TYR A 86 0.90 13.69 -7.48
N THR A 87 0.92 13.00 -8.62
CA THR A 87 0.73 13.64 -9.94
C THR A 87 -0.68 14.17 -10.09
N TYR A 88 -1.69 13.47 -9.56
CA TYR A 88 -3.06 13.95 -9.60
C TYR A 88 -3.24 15.23 -8.77
N ALA A 89 -2.73 15.26 -7.54
CA ALA A 89 -2.78 16.45 -6.69
C ALA A 89 -1.99 17.62 -7.28
N GLN A 90 -0.80 17.34 -7.84
CA GLN A 90 0.03 18.33 -8.54
C GLN A 90 -0.71 18.98 -9.70
N LYS A 91 -1.31 18.17 -10.60
CA LYS A 91 -1.99 18.65 -11.80
C LYS A 91 -3.35 19.27 -11.49
N ALA A 92 -4.13 18.70 -10.59
CA ALA A 92 -5.50 19.09 -10.31
C ALA A 92 -5.64 20.27 -9.33
N ILE A 93 -4.74 20.38 -8.35
CA ILE A 93 -4.83 21.38 -7.26
C ILE A 93 -3.70 22.40 -7.40
N SER A 94 -2.48 22.00 -7.06
CA SER A 94 -1.29 22.83 -7.22
C SER A 94 0.00 22.01 -7.04
N PRO A 95 1.15 22.48 -7.57
CA PRO A 95 2.44 21.83 -7.34
C PRO A 95 2.84 21.67 -5.87
N HIS A 96 2.50 22.64 -5.01
CA HIS A 96 2.81 22.55 -3.57
C HIS A 96 2.00 21.46 -2.88
N VAL A 97 0.72 21.31 -3.23
CA VAL A 97 -0.14 20.25 -2.70
C VAL A 97 0.32 18.89 -3.22
N GLY A 98 0.67 18.80 -4.51
CA GLY A 98 1.31 17.62 -5.08
C GLY A 98 2.51 17.18 -4.26
N PHE A 99 3.47 18.08 -4.03
CA PHE A 99 4.64 17.81 -3.19
C PHE A 99 4.28 17.27 -1.81
N MET A 100 3.36 17.91 -1.09
CA MET A 100 2.97 17.47 0.26
C MET A 100 2.29 16.09 0.25
N VAL A 101 1.49 15.78 -0.76
CA VAL A 101 0.91 14.44 -0.95
C VAL A 101 2.01 13.42 -1.20
N GLY A 102 2.93 13.69 -2.12
CA GLY A 102 4.07 12.80 -2.40
C GLY A 102 5.00 12.63 -1.20
N TRP A 103 5.25 13.69 -0.42
CA TRP A 103 6.03 13.64 0.81
C TRP A 103 5.36 12.77 1.87
N SER A 104 4.03 12.89 2.02
CA SER A 104 3.28 12.07 2.98
C SER A 104 3.26 10.61 2.56
N SER A 105 3.00 10.32 1.28
CA SER A 105 3.04 8.97 0.71
C SER A 105 4.45 8.37 0.67
N LEU A 106 5.52 9.17 0.83
CA LEU A 106 6.88 8.64 0.97
C LEU A 106 7.02 7.78 2.23
N LEU A 107 6.25 8.04 3.29
CA LEU A 107 6.20 7.18 4.47
C LEU A 107 5.83 5.75 4.08
N ASP A 108 4.78 5.60 3.27
CA ASP A 108 4.28 4.29 2.84
C ASP A 108 5.39 3.49 2.17
N TYR A 109 6.10 4.11 1.23
CA TYR A 109 7.20 3.46 0.52
C TYR A 109 8.43 3.21 1.40
N LEU A 110 8.74 4.12 2.33
CA LEU A 110 9.92 4.03 3.20
C LEU A 110 9.77 2.97 4.28
N PHE A 111 8.56 2.80 4.83
CA PHE A 111 8.26 1.85 5.88
C PHE A 111 7.77 0.49 5.36
N MET A 112 7.41 0.36 4.08
CA MET A 112 7.02 -0.94 3.51
C MET A 112 8.10 -2.04 3.65
N PRO A 113 9.41 -1.78 3.41
CA PRO A 113 10.44 -2.79 3.66
C PRO A 113 10.54 -3.16 5.15
N MET A 114 10.34 -2.19 6.05
CA MET A 114 10.34 -2.43 7.50
C MET A 114 9.19 -3.37 7.90
N ILE A 115 7.97 -3.15 7.42
CA ILE A 115 6.83 -4.05 7.70
C ILE A 115 7.11 -5.46 7.21
N ASN A 116 7.67 -5.62 6.01
CA ASN A 116 8.00 -6.95 5.51
C ASN A 116 9.04 -7.66 6.42
N ILE A 117 10.05 -6.93 6.90
CA ILE A 117 11.01 -7.49 7.86
C ILE A 117 10.34 -7.84 9.18
N LEU A 118 9.40 -7.03 9.66
CA LEU A 118 8.64 -7.28 10.88
C LEU A 118 7.76 -8.53 10.78
N LEU A 119 7.01 -8.69 9.68
CA LEU A 119 6.22 -9.89 9.41
C LEU A 119 7.12 -11.14 9.32
N ALA A 120 8.24 -11.04 8.61
CA ALA A 120 9.20 -12.15 8.52
C ALA A 120 9.81 -12.50 9.89
N LYS A 121 10.09 -11.51 10.74
CA LYS A 121 10.50 -11.71 12.14
C LYS A 121 9.44 -12.51 12.90
N ILE A 122 8.18 -12.08 12.86
CA ILE A 122 7.06 -12.76 13.54
C ILE A 122 6.97 -14.22 13.10
N TYR A 123 7.08 -14.50 11.80
CA TYR A 123 7.01 -15.86 11.28
C TYR A 123 8.20 -16.72 11.71
N LEU A 124 9.42 -16.18 11.69
CA LEU A 124 10.63 -16.90 12.08
C LEU A 124 10.70 -17.16 13.57
N GLU A 125 10.20 -16.25 14.40
CA GLU A 125 10.08 -16.45 15.85
C GLU A 125 9.10 -17.58 16.18
N ALA A 126 7.98 -17.66 15.46
CA ALA A 126 7.04 -18.76 15.61
C ALA A 126 7.61 -20.12 15.15
N ILE A 127 8.45 -20.13 14.10
CA ILE A 127 9.11 -21.36 13.62
C ILE A 127 10.24 -21.78 14.57
N PHE A 128 11.05 -20.82 15.04
CA PHE A 128 12.24 -21.04 15.86
C PHE A 128 12.13 -20.33 17.21
N PRO A 129 11.24 -20.82 18.11
CA PRO A 129 11.07 -20.20 19.43
C PRO A 129 12.38 -20.29 20.23
N GLY A 130 12.79 -19.17 20.81
CA GLY A 130 14.00 -19.06 21.64
C GLY A 130 15.19 -18.34 21.00
N PHE A 131 15.12 -18.00 19.71
CA PHE A 131 16.12 -17.13 19.08
C PHE A 131 15.80 -15.64 19.33
N PRO A 132 16.78 -14.81 19.71
CA PRO A 132 16.57 -13.39 19.90
C PRO A 132 16.07 -12.68 18.63
N SER A 133 14.96 -11.97 18.75
CA SER A 133 14.26 -11.22 17.70
C SER A 133 15.15 -10.34 16.82
N TRP A 134 16.08 -9.61 17.45
CA TRP A 134 16.93 -8.65 16.76
C TRP A 134 17.88 -9.32 15.76
N ILE A 135 18.24 -10.60 15.98
CA ILE A 135 19.11 -11.35 15.08
C ILE A 135 18.41 -11.57 13.73
N TRP A 136 17.13 -11.95 13.76
CA TRP A 136 16.34 -12.10 12.54
C TRP A 136 16.24 -10.79 11.78
N VAL A 137 15.93 -9.69 12.46
CA VAL A 137 15.85 -8.37 11.83
C VAL A 137 17.17 -7.98 11.17
N VAL A 138 18.30 -8.08 11.89
CA VAL A 138 19.63 -7.73 11.36
C VAL A 138 20.01 -8.63 10.19
N ALA A 139 19.77 -9.94 10.29
CA ALA A 139 20.10 -10.90 9.24
C ALA A 139 19.27 -10.64 7.96
N LEU A 140 17.95 -10.47 8.09
CA LEU A 140 17.05 -10.25 6.96
C LEU A 140 17.30 -8.90 6.30
N VAL A 141 17.48 -7.82 7.08
CA VAL A 141 17.83 -6.49 6.55
C VAL A 141 19.18 -6.52 5.86
N GLY A 142 20.18 -7.18 6.46
CA GLY A 142 21.51 -7.33 5.87
C GLY A 142 21.45 -8.06 4.53
N LEU A 143 20.70 -9.16 4.46
CA LEU A 143 20.48 -9.92 3.23
C LEU A 143 19.76 -9.08 2.16
N MET A 144 18.65 -8.43 2.54
CA MET A 144 17.85 -7.58 1.65
C MET A 144 18.68 -6.42 1.09
N THR A 145 19.45 -5.75 1.94
CA THR A 145 20.34 -4.65 1.56
C THR A 145 21.47 -5.13 0.65
N ALA A 146 22.11 -6.26 0.97
CA ALA A 146 23.19 -6.81 0.16
C ALA A 146 22.73 -7.22 -1.25
N PHE A 147 21.54 -7.82 -1.37
CA PHE A 147 20.97 -8.21 -2.66
C PHE A 147 20.59 -7.00 -3.50
N ASN A 148 19.99 -5.98 -2.87
CA ASN A 148 19.66 -4.72 -3.55
C ASN A 148 20.91 -3.94 -3.97
N LEU A 149 21.98 -3.93 -3.17
CA LEU A 149 23.25 -3.34 -3.54
C LEU A 149 23.84 -4.02 -4.77
N ARG A 150 23.82 -5.36 -4.84
CA ARG A 150 24.31 -6.14 -5.99
C ARG A 150 23.39 -6.06 -7.22
N GLY A 151 22.25 -5.38 -7.13
CA GLY A 151 21.31 -5.24 -8.24
C GLY A 151 20.67 -6.56 -8.66
N ILE A 152 20.56 -7.52 -7.73
CA ILE A 152 19.94 -8.81 -8.01
C ILE A 152 18.45 -8.57 -8.30
N LYS A 153 18.03 -8.84 -9.53
CA LYS A 153 16.62 -8.82 -9.92
C LYS A 153 15.94 -10.12 -9.46
N LEU A 154 15.86 -10.35 -8.15
CA LEU A 154 15.18 -11.53 -7.62
C LEU A 154 13.66 -11.30 -7.72
N VAL A 155 13.01 -12.10 -8.56
CA VAL A 155 11.54 -12.33 -8.62
C VAL A 155 10.68 -11.05 -8.77
N ALA A 156 10.88 -10.30 -9.85
CA ALA A 156 9.92 -9.25 -10.25
C ALA A 156 8.75 -9.80 -11.12
N ASN A 157 8.85 -11.03 -11.64
CA ASN A 157 7.97 -11.53 -12.70
C ASN A 157 7.11 -12.75 -12.31
N MET A 158 7.01 -13.14 -11.03
CA MET A 158 6.17 -14.27 -10.59
C MET A 158 4.91 -13.86 -9.83
N ASN A 159 4.58 -12.57 -9.77
CA ASN A 159 3.49 -12.04 -8.93
C ASN A 159 2.16 -12.75 -9.16
N SER A 160 1.80 -13.04 -10.41
CA SER A 160 0.53 -13.73 -10.70
C SER A 160 0.47 -15.15 -10.12
N ILE A 161 1.58 -15.91 -10.16
CA ILE A 161 1.63 -17.27 -9.61
C ILE A 161 1.53 -17.20 -8.08
N VAL A 162 2.28 -16.28 -7.46
CA VAL A 162 2.25 -16.09 -6.00
C VAL A 162 0.84 -15.77 -5.53
N VAL A 163 0.11 -14.88 -6.20
CA VAL A 163 -1.28 -14.55 -5.86
C VAL A 163 -2.21 -15.74 -5.99
N VAL A 164 -2.10 -16.52 -7.08
CA VAL A 164 -2.95 -17.72 -7.26
C VAL A 164 -2.70 -18.70 -6.12
N VAL A 165 -1.45 -18.93 -5.74
CA VAL A 165 -1.09 -19.79 -4.60
C VAL A 165 -1.63 -19.22 -3.29
N GLN A 166 -1.52 -17.91 -3.06
CA GLN A 166 -2.06 -17.27 -1.86
C GLN A 166 -3.57 -17.44 -1.76
N VAL A 167 -4.31 -17.17 -2.83
CA VAL A 167 -5.78 -17.35 -2.89
C VAL A 167 -6.16 -18.82 -2.68
N ALA A 168 -5.41 -19.77 -3.25
CA ALA A 168 -5.64 -21.19 -3.04
C ALA A 168 -5.43 -21.61 -1.58
N ILE A 169 -4.36 -21.13 -0.93
CA ILE A 169 -4.11 -21.37 0.50
C ILE A 169 -5.22 -20.74 1.35
N MET A 170 -5.68 -19.53 1.03
CA MET A 170 -6.79 -18.89 1.74
C MET A 170 -8.08 -19.70 1.60
N ALA A 171 -8.40 -20.20 0.41
CA ALA A 171 -9.56 -21.07 0.19
C ALA A 171 -9.45 -22.37 1.01
N LEU A 172 -8.24 -22.96 1.08
CA LEU A 172 -7.97 -24.12 1.94
C LEU A 172 -8.20 -23.78 3.43
N ILE A 173 -7.67 -22.67 3.92
CA ILE A 173 -7.85 -22.23 5.30
C ILE A 173 -9.33 -22.00 5.60
N VAL A 174 -10.08 -21.33 4.73
CA VAL A 174 -11.53 -21.15 4.87
C VAL A 174 -12.25 -22.50 4.93
N GLY A 175 -11.87 -23.48 4.10
CA GLY A 175 -12.41 -24.83 4.15
C GLY A 175 -12.16 -25.51 5.50
N LEU A 176 -10.97 -25.36 6.07
CA LEU A 176 -10.62 -25.90 7.39
C LEU A 176 -11.34 -25.17 8.53
N LEU A 177 -11.54 -23.85 8.42
CA LEU A 177 -12.33 -23.07 9.39
C LEU A 177 -13.79 -23.54 9.39
N ILE A 178 -14.40 -23.70 8.21
CA ILE A 178 -15.77 -24.22 8.05
C ILE A 178 -15.87 -25.62 8.67
N TYR A 179 -14.92 -26.50 8.36
CA TYR A 179 -14.86 -27.85 8.94
C TYR A 179 -14.79 -27.80 10.47
N GLY A 180 -13.91 -26.97 11.03
CA GLY A 180 -13.76 -26.82 12.47
C GLY A 180 -15.01 -26.29 13.16
N VAL A 181 -15.64 -25.25 12.61
CA VAL A 181 -16.90 -24.70 13.15
C VAL A 181 -18.01 -25.75 13.12
N PHE A 182 -18.09 -26.55 12.06
CA PHE A 182 -19.07 -27.64 11.96
C PHE A 182 -18.86 -28.76 12.99
N HIS A 183 -17.62 -28.97 13.45
CA HIS A 183 -17.28 -29.95 14.49
C HIS A 183 -17.26 -29.33 15.90
N GLY A 184 -17.93 -28.20 16.11
CA GLY A 184 -18.16 -27.61 17.43
C GLY A 184 -17.06 -26.66 17.92
N GLN A 185 -16.14 -26.21 17.06
CA GLN A 185 -15.22 -25.12 17.38
C GLN A 185 -15.92 -23.76 17.23
N GLY A 186 -15.47 -22.77 18.01
CA GLY A 186 -15.97 -21.40 17.92
C GLY A 186 -17.46 -21.28 18.22
N THR A 187 -18.22 -20.65 17.32
CA THR A 187 -19.67 -20.43 17.48
C THR A 187 -20.52 -21.69 17.24
N GLY A 188 -19.97 -22.73 16.61
CA GLY A 188 -20.71 -23.93 16.22
C GLY A 188 -21.75 -23.73 15.11
N THR A 189 -21.86 -22.53 14.52
CA THR A 189 -22.80 -22.24 13.42
C THR A 189 -22.12 -21.53 12.27
N LEU A 190 -22.41 -21.95 11.04
CA LEU A 190 -21.85 -21.36 9.81
C LEU A 190 -22.55 -20.06 9.38
N VAL A 191 -23.77 -19.85 9.86
CA VAL A 191 -24.59 -18.67 9.56
C VAL A 191 -24.82 -17.92 10.87
N SER A 192 -24.23 -16.73 10.98
CA SER A 192 -24.40 -15.86 12.14
C SER A 192 -24.33 -14.40 11.71
N SER A 193 -25.16 -13.55 12.31
CA SER A 193 -25.03 -12.10 12.15
C SER A 193 -23.94 -11.51 13.04
N LYS A 194 -23.45 -12.25 14.04
CA LYS A 194 -22.54 -11.72 15.09
C LYS A 194 -21.27 -11.06 14.54
N PRO A 195 -20.55 -11.63 13.54
CA PRO A 195 -19.36 -10.98 12.97
C PRO A 195 -19.65 -9.62 12.30
N PHE A 196 -20.92 -9.36 11.96
CA PHE A 196 -21.34 -8.09 11.38
C PHE A 196 -21.93 -7.14 12.42
N TRP A 197 -22.78 -7.67 13.30
CA TRP A 197 -23.44 -6.91 14.35
C TRP A 197 -23.87 -7.82 15.50
N SER A 198 -23.60 -7.39 16.72
CA SER A 198 -24.03 -8.04 17.97
C SER A 198 -24.62 -7.01 18.95
N GLU A 199 -25.18 -7.47 20.07
CA GLU A 199 -25.79 -6.56 21.07
C GLU A 199 -24.78 -5.58 21.69
N ASN A 200 -23.49 -5.96 21.73
CA ASN A 200 -22.40 -5.12 22.24
C ASN A 200 -21.68 -4.35 21.12
N ALA A 201 -22.25 -4.32 19.90
CA ALA A 201 -21.64 -3.66 18.76
C ALA A 201 -21.58 -2.13 18.97
N HIS A 202 -20.36 -1.60 18.97
CA HIS A 202 -20.11 -0.16 18.95
C HIS A 202 -19.48 0.25 17.61
N THR A 203 -20.04 1.28 16.98
CA THR A 203 -19.59 1.76 15.66
C THR A 203 -18.21 2.38 15.70
N VAL A 204 -17.85 3.09 16.78
CA VAL A 204 -16.55 3.75 16.92
C VAL A 204 -15.40 2.72 16.89
N PRO A 205 -15.37 1.67 17.73
CA PRO A 205 -14.40 0.58 17.64
C PRO A 205 -14.27 -0.04 16.24
N MET A 206 -15.39 -0.28 15.55
CA MET A 206 -15.39 -0.80 14.18
C MET A 206 -14.72 0.14 13.17
N ILE A 207 -14.89 1.46 13.31
CA ILE A 207 -14.25 2.46 12.45
C ILE A 207 -12.75 2.57 12.78
N THR A 208 -12.37 2.47 14.06
CA THR A 208 -10.95 2.40 14.46
C THR A 208 -10.28 1.17 13.85
N GLY A 209 -10.93 0.00 13.94
CA GLY A 209 -10.46 -1.22 13.26
C GLY A 209 -10.36 -1.06 11.74
N ALA A 210 -11.35 -0.43 11.11
CA ALA A 210 -11.34 -0.15 9.68
C ALA A 210 -10.14 0.73 9.26
N THR A 211 -9.73 1.65 10.13
CA THR A 211 -8.58 2.54 9.89
C THR A 211 -7.26 1.76 9.87
N ILE A 212 -7.10 0.76 10.75
CA ILE A 212 -5.94 -0.16 10.69
C ILE A 212 -6.01 -1.00 9.43
N LEU A 213 -7.18 -1.57 9.13
CA LEU A 213 -7.42 -2.43 7.97
C LEU A 213 -7.27 -1.72 6.61
N CYS A 214 -7.19 -0.38 6.57
CA CYS A 214 -6.75 0.33 5.38
C CYS A 214 -5.39 -0.18 4.88
N PHE A 215 -4.53 -0.67 5.78
CA PHE A 215 -3.29 -1.35 5.45
C PHE A 215 -3.49 -2.51 4.45
N SER A 216 -4.51 -3.35 4.65
CA SER A 216 -4.82 -4.47 3.75
C SER A 216 -5.26 -4.02 2.35
N PHE A 217 -5.69 -2.76 2.21
CA PHE A 217 -6.10 -2.18 0.93
C PHE A 217 -4.97 -1.41 0.24
N LEU A 218 -3.80 -1.25 0.84
CA LEU A 218 -2.69 -0.55 0.20
C LEU A 218 -2.20 -1.30 -1.04
N GLY A 219 -1.99 -0.56 -2.13
CA GLY A 219 -1.50 -1.11 -3.38
C GLY A 219 -2.52 -1.18 -4.52
N PHE A 220 -3.83 -1.05 -4.23
CA PHE A 220 -4.84 -0.95 -5.28
C PHE A 220 -4.63 0.27 -6.20
N ASP A 221 -4.09 1.35 -5.63
CA ASP A 221 -3.78 2.60 -6.32
C ASP A 221 -2.40 2.57 -7.00
N GLY A 222 -1.51 1.69 -6.55
CA GLY A 222 -0.23 1.37 -7.20
C GLY A 222 -0.39 0.88 -8.64
N ILE A 223 -1.57 0.34 -8.99
CA ILE A 223 -1.92 -0.05 -10.36
C ILE A 223 -1.79 1.13 -11.35
N SER A 224 -1.96 2.36 -10.89
CA SER A 224 -1.80 3.56 -11.72
C SER A 224 -0.40 3.70 -12.33
N SER A 225 0.64 3.14 -11.70
CA SER A 225 2.01 3.16 -12.26
C SER A 225 2.16 2.25 -13.48
N LEU A 226 1.27 1.26 -13.66
CA LEU A 226 1.26 0.35 -14.81
C LEU A 226 0.60 0.97 -16.06
N SER A 227 0.20 2.25 -15.99
CA SER A 227 -0.44 2.96 -17.10
C SER A 227 0.41 2.97 -18.37
N GLU A 228 1.73 3.06 -18.24
CA GLU A 228 2.65 3.11 -19.39
C GLU A 228 2.82 1.75 -20.10
N GLU A 229 2.60 0.65 -19.37
CA GLU A 229 2.72 -0.74 -19.84
C GLU A 229 1.37 -1.35 -20.28
N THR A 230 0.28 -0.59 -20.14
CA THR A 230 -1.08 -1.06 -20.38
C THR A 230 -1.68 -0.41 -21.64
N PRO A 231 -2.04 -1.20 -22.68
CA PRO A 231 -2.80 -0.69 -23.81
C PRO A 231 -4.13 -0.07 -23.36
N ASN A 232 -4.51 1.09 -23.92
CA ASN A 232 -5.74 1.79 -23.56
C ASN A 232 -5.85 2.05 -22.05
N ALA A 233 -4.76 2.49 -21.41
CA ALA A 233 -4.68 2.72 -19.96
C ALA A 233 -5.87 3.50 -19.39
N ALA A 234 -6.33 4.54 -20.08
CA ALA A 234 -7.50 5.33 -19.68
C ALA A 234 -8.80 4.52 -19.50
N LYS A 235 -8.93 3.34 -20.10
CA LYS A 235 -10.09 2.43 -19.92
C LYS A 235 -9.76 1.23 -19.03
N VAL A 236 -8.56 0.67 -19.16
CA VAL A 236 -8.16 -0.56 -18.46
C VAL A 236 -7.80 -0.29 -17.01
N ILE A 237 -6.96 0.71 -16.73
CA ILE A 237 -6.46 1.01 -15.39
C ILE A 237 -7.58 1.39 -14.42
N PRO A 238 -8.56 2.27 -14.76
CA PRO A 238 -9.68 2.56 -13.86
C PRO A 238 -10.48 1.32 -13.46
N ARG A 239 -10.72 0.40 -14.41
CA ARG A 239 -11.43 -0.85 -14.15
C ARG A 239 -10.59 -1.76 -13.27
N ALA A 240 -9.28 -1.83 -13.51
CA ALA A 240 -8.36 -2.64 -12.71
C ALA A 240 -8.28 -2.16 -11.26
N ILE A 241 -8.16 -0.85 -11.03
CA ILE A 241 -8.17 -0.23 -9.68
C ILE A 241 -9.44 -0.61 -8.93
N PHE A 242 -10.60 -0.40 -9.55
CA PHE A 242 -11.90 -0.71 -8.92
C PHE A 242 -12.08 -2.22 -8.67
N LEU A 243 -11.78 -3.07 -9.66
CA LEU A 243 -11.91 -4.53 -9.52
C LEU A 243 -10.95 -5.09 -8.48
N THR A 244 -9.72 -4.57 -8.38
CA THR A 244 -8.74 -5.01 -7.37
C THR A 244 -9.24 -4.69 -5.97
N ALA A 245 -9.69 -3.45 -5.73
CA ALA A 245 -10.25 -3.06 -4.45
C ALA A 245 -11.49 -3.89 -4.08
N LEU A 246 -12.39 -4.11 -5.05
CA LEU A 246 -13.62 -4.88 -4.84
C LEU A 246 -13.35 -6.36 -4.56
N ILE A 247 -12.53 -7.02 -5.39
CA ILE A 247 -12.20 -8.44 -5.25
C ILE A 247 -11.42 -8.66 -3.96
N GLY A 248 -10.39 -7.86 -3.70
CA GLY A 248 -9.60 -7.92 -2.46
C GLY A 248 -10.49 -7.71 -1.23
N GLY A 249 -11.35 -6.70 -1.25
CA GLY A 249 -12.28 -6.44 -0.16
C GLY A 249 -13.28 -7.55 0.10
N ILE A 250 -13.85 -8.15 -0.95
CA ILE A 250 -14.75 -9.30 -0.80
C ILE A 250 -13.98 -10.48 -0.17
N ILE A 251 -12.76 -10.75 -0.63
CA ILE A 251 -11.91 -11.79 -0.03
C ILE A 251 -11.70 -11.50 1.46
N PHE A 252 -11.36 -10.27 1.83
CA PHE A 252 -11.14 -9.91 3.24
C PHE A 252 -12.40 -10.05 4.09
N VAL A 253 -13.56 -9.58 3.61
CA VAL A 253 -14.84 -9.72 4.34
C VAL A 253 -15.21 -11.19 4.52
N VAL A 254 -15.07 -12.02 3.48
CA VAL A 254 -15.42 -13.45 3.54
C VAL A 254 -14.48 -14.21 4.49
N VAL A 255 -13.18 -13.99 4.39
CA VAL A 255 -12.20 -14.69 5.25
C VAL A 255 -12.33 -14.23 6.71
N SER A 256 -12.48 -12.92 6.96
CA SER A 256 -12.69 -12.41 8.33
C SER A 256 -13.98 -12.92 8.95
N TYR A 257 -15.07 -13.06 8.17
CA TYR A 257 -16.31 -13.68 8.64
C TYR A 257 -16.07 -15.10 9.19
N PHE A 258 -15.42 -15.97 8.41
CA PHE A 258 -15.16 -17.35 8.85
C PHE A 258 -14.14 -17.43 9.98
N LEU A 259 -13.13 -16.55 9.99
CA LEU A 259 -12.21 -16.44 11.12
C LEU A 259 -12.95 -16.05 12.40
N GLN A 260 -13.86 -15.09 12.35
CA GLN A 260 -14.64 -14.65 13.51
C GLN A 260 -15.60 -15.73 14.03
N LEU A 261 -16.15 -16.58 13.15
CA LEU A 261 -16.94 -17.73 13.59
C LEU A 261 -16.09 -18.76 14.34
N TYR A 262 -14.86 -18.98 13.91
CA TYR A 262 -13.94 -19.94 14.54
C TYR A 262 -13.28 -19.36 15.81
N PHE A 263 -12.98 -18.06 15.80
CA PHE A 263 -12.40 -17.27 16.89
C PHE A 263 -13.35 -16.12 17.27
N PRO A 264 -14.37 -16.37 18.11
CA PRO A 264 -15.38 -15.36 18.44
C PRO A 264 -14.81 -14.14 19.18
N ASP A 265 -13.73 -14.34 19.92
CA ASP A 265 -13.05 -13.33 20.72
C ASP A 265 -11.53 -13.57 20.72
N ILE A 266 -10.80 -12.69 21.40
CA ILE A 266 -9.33 -12.72 21.46
C ILE A 266 -8.77 -13.75 22.46
N SER A 267 -9.60 -14.44 23.25
CA SER A 267 -9.14 -15.27 24.39
C SER A 267 -8.22 -16.43 23.99
N ARG A 268 -8.30 -16.88 22.74
CA ARG A 268 -7.46 -17.95 22.19
C ARG A 268 -6.10 -17.45 21.70
N PHE A 269 -5.92 -16.14 21.58
CA PHE A 269 -4.69 -15.53 21.09
C PHE A 269 -3.78 -15.15 22.26
N HIS A 270 -2.53 -15.60 22.22
CA HIS A 270 -1.53 -15.21 23.21
C HIS A 270 -0.90 -13.86 22.86
N ASP A 271 -0.60 -13.66 21.57
CA ASP A 271 -0.04 -12.43 21.04
C ASP A 271 -0.88 -11.96 19.84
N PRO A 272 -1.71 -10.91 20.01
CA PRO A 272 -2.52 -10.36 18.93
C PRO A 272 -1.72 -9.88 17.72
N ASP A 273 -0.46 -9.47 17.89
CA ASP A 273 0.43 -9.05 16.80
C ASP A 273 0.96 -10.24 15.99
N ALA A 274 0.95 -11.45 16.57
CA ALA A 274 1.38 -12.70 15.94
C ALA A 274 0.19 -13.61 15.58
N SER A 275 -0.94 -13.03 15.17
CA SER A 275 -2.17 -13.80 14.95
C SER A 275 -2.06 -14.83 13.82
N GLN A 276 -1.31 -14.55 12.75
CA GLN A 276 -1.18 -15.50 11.64
C GLN A 276 -0.55 -16.84 12.07
N PRO A 277 0.64 -16.86 12.72
CA PRO A 277 1.18 -18.09 13.30
C PRO A 277 0.18 -18.89 14.15
N GLU A 278 -0.55 -18.23 15.05
CA GLU A 278 -1.49 -18.89 15.96
C GLU A 278 -2.70 -19.47 15.21
N ILE A 279 -3.28 -18.71 14.27
CA ILE A 279 -4.36 -19.19 13.40
C ILE A 279 -3.93 -20.47 12.67
N MET A 280 -2.74 -20.47 12.06
CA MET A 280 -2.28 -21.65 11.33
C MET A 280 -2.07 -22.86 12.24
N LEU A 281 -1.60 -22.63 13.48
CA LEU A 281 -1.44 -23.69 14.47
C LEU A 281 -2.78 -24.29 14.90
N PHE A 282 -3.77 -23.45 15.21
CA PHE A 282 -5.10 -23.91 15.63
C PHE A 282 -5.87 -24.61 14.52
N VAL A 283 -5.74 -24.14 13.28
CA VAL A 283 -6.52 -24.64 12.14
C VAL A 283 -5.92 -25.93 11.57
N GLY A 284 -4.59 -26.02 11.44
CA GLY A 284 -3.94 -27.14 10.74
C GLY A 284 -2.82 -27.84 11.51
N GLY A 285 -2.49 -27.40 12.73
CA GLY A 285 -1.40 -27.97 13.53
C GLY A 285 0.00 -27.53 13.08
N LYS A 286 1.03 -28.04 13.78
CA LYS A 286 2.42 -27.59 13.65
C LYS A 286 3.02 -27.72 12.24
N VAL A 287 2.72 -28.82 11.54
CA VAL A 287 3.25 -29.03 10.18
C VAL A 287 2.64 -28.04 9.21
N PHE A 288 1.33 -27.81 9.29
CA PHE A 288 0.63 -26.83 8.46
C PHE A 288 1.15 -25.41 8.74
N GLN A 289 1.25 -25.03 10.01
CA GLN A 289 1.85 -23.78 10.44
C GLN A 289 3.26 -23.59 9.84
N PHE A 290 4.14 -24.57 9.99
CA PHE A 290 5.51 -24.49 9.47
C PHE A 290 5.55 -24.25 7.95
N VAL A 291 4.75 -25.00 7.17
CA VAL A 291 4.71 -24.87 5.71
C VAL A 291 4.19 -23.49 5.28
N ILE A 292 3.09 -23.03 5.87
CA ILE A 292 2.49 -21.73 5.53
C ILE A 292 3.40 -20.58 5.95
N LEU A 293 4.03 -20.65 7.12
CA LEU A 293 4.95 -19.60 7.58
C LEU A 293 6.24 -19.55 6.74
N CYS A 294 6.77 -20.71 6.31
CA CYS A 294 7.90 -20.73 5.37
C CYS A 294 7.54 -20.07 4.03
N PHE A 295 6.38 -20.42 3.47
CA PHE A 295 5.87 -19.79 2.25
C PHE A 295 5.69 -18.28 2.44
N SER A 296 5.06 -17.87 3.54
CA SER A 296 4.80 -16.46 3.86
C SER A 296 6.11 -15.67 4.01
N CYS A 297 7.11 -16.23 4.70
CA CYS A 297 8.44 -15.63 4.83
C CYS A 297 9.11 -15.40 3.47
N VAL A 298 9.02 -16.36 2.54
CA VAL A 298 9.55 -16.19 1.18
C VAL A 298 8.82 -15.08 0.43
N THR A 299 7.48 -15.05 0.51
CA THR A 299 6.68 -14.02 -0.19
C THR A 299 6.92 -12.61 0.35
N VAL A 300 7.01 -12.48 1.67
CA VAL A 300 7.25 -11.20 2.36
C VAL A 300 8.67 -10.72 2.11
N LEU A 301 9.68 -11.61 2.09
CA LEU A 301 11.04 -11.23 1.70
C LEU A 301 11.15 -10.79 0.25
N ALA A 302 10.48 -11.48 -0.67
CA ALA A 302 10.43 -11.09 -2.08
C ALA A 302 9.78 -9.71 -2.24
N SER A 303 8.64 -9.48 -1.57
CA SER A 303 7.94 -8.19 -1.53
C SER A 303 8.83 -7.09 -0.93
N GLY A 304 9.46 -7.37 0.22
CA GLY A 304 10.38 -6.45 0.91
C GLY A 304 11.57 -6.05 0.05
N MET A 305 12.20 -7.00 -0.66
CA MET A 305 13.28 -6.69 -1.61
C MET A 305 12.82 -5.77 -2.74
N ALA A 306 11.64 -6.03 -3.32
CA ALA A 306 11.08 -5.21 -4.38
C ALA A 306 10.72 -3.80 -3.87
N ALA A 307 10.10 -3.69 -2.70
CA ALA A 307 9.79 -2.42 -2.05
C ALA A 307 11.06 -1.63 -1.74
N HIS A 308 12.10 -2.28 -1.19
CA HIS A 308 13.39 -1.69 -0.88
C HIS A 308 14.07 -1.14 -2.14
N ALA A 309 14.06 -1.91 -3.23
CA ALA A 309 14.55 -1.45 -4.53
C ALA A 309 13.74 -0.24 -5.03
N GLY A 310 12.41 -0.29 -4.91
CA GLY A 310 11.49 0.75 -5.36
C GLY A 310 11.74 2.09 -4.67
N VAL A 311 11.75 2.10 -3.33
CA VAL A 311 11.98 3.34 -2.57
C VAL A 311 13.40 3.87 -2.75
N SER A 312 14.41 3.00 -2.86
CA SER A 312 15.79 3.43 -3.13
C SER A 312 15.92 4.16 -4.48
N ARG A 313 15.16 3.70 -5.49
CA ARG A 313 15.07 4.35 -6.81
C ARG A 313 14.25 5.63 -6.75
N LEU A 314 13.15 5.66 -5.97
CA LEU A 314 12.36 6.88 -5.77
C LEU A 314 13.21 8.00 -5.15
N LEU A 315 13.97 7.69 -4.09
CA LEU A 315 14.91 8.61 -3.46
C LEU A 315 16.00 9.08 -4.42
N TYR A 316 16.45 8.21 -5.33
CA TYR A 316 17.41 8.56 -6.37
C TYR A 316 16.85 9.55 -7.38
N VAL A 317 15.62 9.30 -7.86
CA VAL A 317 14.92 10.20 -8.79
C VAL A 317 14.68 11.56 -8.12
N MET A 318 14.23 11.58 -6.86
CA MET A 318 14.08 12.81 -6.09
C MET A 318 15.41 13.56 -5.89
N GLY A 319 16.52 12.84 -5.68
CA GLY A 319 17.86 13.44 -5.62
C GLY A 319 18.29 14.06 -6.95
N ARG A 320 18.08 13.35 -8.06
CA ARG A 320 18.38 13.82 -9.42
C ARG A 320 17.55 15.04 -9.81
N ASP A 321 16.27 15.05 -9.42
CA ASP A 321 15.33 16.12 -9.76
C ASP A 321 15.48 17.34 -8.82
N GLY A 322 16.52 17.37 -7.97
CA GLY A 322 16.83 18.48 -7.08
C GLY A 322 15.87 18.63 -5.90
N VAL A 323 15.01 17.63 -5.65
CA VAL A 323 14.19 17.57 -4.43
C VAL A 323 15.06 17.23 -3.23
N PHE A 324 16.02 16.32 -3.37
CA PHE A 324 17.05 16.04 -2.35
C PHE A 324 18.44 16.49 -2.82
N PRO A 325 19.45 16.60 -1.93
CA PRO A 325 20.82 16.91 -2.34
C PRO A 325 21.35 15.93 -3.39
N GLU A 326 21.50 16.42 -4.63
CA GLU A 326 21.87 15.63 -5.80
C GLU A 326 23.17 14.84 -5.60
N LYS A 327 24.16 15.45 -4.93
CA LYS A 327 25.48 14.83 -4.67
C LYS A 327 25.40 13.52 -3.89
N ILE A 328 24.38 13.36 -3.05
CA ILE A 328 24.24 12.21 -2.16
C ILE A 328 23.19 11.25 -2.73
N PHE A 329 21.98 11.77 -2.98
CA PHE A 329 20.85 10.94 -3.38
C PHE A 329 20.85 10.61 -4.88
N GLY A 330 21.40 11.50 -5.72
CA GLY A 330 21.55 11.31 -7.16
C GLY A 330 22.82 10.56 -7.57
N PHE A 331 23.60 10.04 -6.62
CA PHE A 331 24.82 9.29 -6.92
C PHE A 331 24.55 7.79 -7.15
N VAL A 332 25.12 7.23 -8.21
CA VAL A 332 25.06 5.78 -8.53
C VAL A 332 26.44 5.18 -8.40
N HIS A 333 26.54 4.05 -7.68
CA HIS A 333 27.82 3.37 -7.48
C HIS A 333 28.38 2.81 -8.80
N PRO A 334 29.64 3.09 -9.18
CA PRO A 334 30.20 2.72 -10.49
C PRO A 334 30.21 1.21 -10.77
N THR A 335 30.54 0.40 -9.76
CA THR A 335 30.68 -1.07 -9.91
C THR A 335 29.34 -1.79 -9.88
N TRP A 336 28.41 -1.32 -9.03
CA TRP A 336 27.14 -2.01 -8.77
C TRP A 336 25.99 -1.45 -9.58
N ARG A 337 26.14 -0.24 -10.14
CA ARG A 337 25.11 0.47 -10.92
C ARG A 337 23.80 0.65 -10.14
N THR A 338 23.91 0.79 -8.82
CA THR A 338 22.81 0.98 -7.87
C THR A 338 23.03 2.25 -7.04
N PRO A 339 21.96 2.94 -6.59
CA PRO A 339 22.09 4.11 -5.71
C PRO A 339 22.44 3.65 -4.29
N ALA A 340 23.70 3.29 -4.07
CA ALA A 340 24.14 2.57 -2.88
C ALA A 340 23.81 3.28 -1.56
N PHE A 341 23.95 4.61 -1.51
CA PHE A 341 23.58 5.39 -0.32
C PHE A 341 22.09 5.23 0.02
N ASN A 342 21.21 5.36 -0.98
CA ASN A 342 19.76 5.24 -0.78
C ASN A 342 19.38 3.82 -0.33
N VAL A 343 20.03 2.79 -0.90
CA VAL A 343 19.82 1.39 -0.51
C VAL A 343 20.21 1.17 0.95
N VAL A 344 21.37 1.67 1.37
CA VAL A 344 21.83 1.56 2.77
C VAL A 344 20.92 2.36 3.71
N LEU A 345 20.52 3.58 3.34
CA LEU A 345 19.61 4.42 4.13
C LEU A 345 18.29 3.70 4.40
N VAL A 346 17.68 3.12 3.36
CA VAL A 346 16.43 2.37 3.51
C VAL A 346 16.63 1.11 4.34
N GLY A 347 17.78 0.44 4.21
CA GLY A 347 18.15 -0.69 5.09
C GLY A 347 18.22 -0.27 6.56
N LEU A 348 18.86 0.88 6.84
CA LEU A 348 18.93 1.44 8.20
C LEU A 348 17.54 1.80 8.75
N VAL A 349 16.65 2.37 7.92
CA VAL A 349 15.26 2.61 8.33
C VAL A 349 14.54 1.29 8.60
N ALA A 350 14.74 0.27 7.76
CA ALA A 350 14.15 -1.06 7.98
C ALA A 350 14.65 -1.75 9.26
N MET A 351 15.85 -1.41 9.77
CA MET A 351 16.32 -1.89 11.07
C MET A 351 15.46 -1.40 12.25
N SER A 352 14.68 -0.33 12.09
CA SER A 352 13.76 0.12 13.15
C SER A 352 12.67 -0.92 13.49
N ALA A 353 12.50 -1.97 12.67
CA ALA A 353 11.71 -3.17 12.98
C ALA A 353 12.20 -3.94 14.23
N ILE A 354 13.40 -3.63 14.77
CA ILE A 354 13.84 -4.17 16.07
C ILE A 354 12.96 -3.64 17.21
N SER A 355 12.56 -2.37 17.13
CA SER A 355 11.88 -1.64 18.21
C SER A 355 10.39 -1.38 17.94
N PHE A 356 9.96 -1.39 16.68
CA PHE A 356 8.57 -1.15 16.30
C PHE A 356 7.75 -2.43 16.32
N ASP A 357 6.50 -2.33 16.76
CA ASP A 357 5.47 -3.36 16.63
C ASP A 357 4.65 -3.18 15.33
N LEU A 358 3.76 -4.13 15.05
CA LEU A 358 2.99 -4.13 13.80
C LEU A 358 1.96 -3.01 13.79
N VAL A 359 1.38 -2.70 14.94
CA VAL A 359 0.43 -1.61 15.12
C VAL A 359 1.08 -0.27 14.79
N THR A 360 2.22 0.09 15.42
CA THR A 360 2.92 1.36 15.16
C THR A 360 3.42 1.45 13.72
N ALA A 361 3.89 0.35 13.15
CA ALA A 361 4.37 0.30 11.78
C ALA A 361 3.24 0.55 10.76
N THR A 362 2.10 -0.13 10.92
CA THR A 362 0.93 0.05 10.05
C THR A 362 0.28 1.42 10.25
N ALA A 363 0.28 1.94 11.48
CA ALA A 363 -0.13 3.29 11.83
C ALA A 363 0.62 4.36 11.01
N LEU A 364 1.95 4.26 10.87
CA LEU A 364 2.75 5.22 10.09
C LEU A 364 2.38 5.26 8.60
N ILE A 365 2.13 4.08 8.02
CA ILE A 365 1.76 3.96 6.61
C ILE A 365 0.30 4.40 6.39
N ASN A 366 -0.60 4.08 7.32
CA ASN A 366 -1.99 4.51 7.20
C ASN A 366 -2.11 6.04 7.15
N PHE A 367 -1.24 6.79 7.83
CA PHE A 367 -1.22 8.25 7.71
C PHE A 367 -0.97 8.71 6.26
N GLY A 368 0.08 8.20 5.61
CA GLY A 368 0.42 8.58 4.23
C GLY A 368 -0.66 8.19 3.23
N ALA A 369 -1.24 6.99 3.40
CA ALA A 369 -2.34 6.51 2.60
C ALA A 369 -3.61 7.36 2.75
N LEU A 370 -4.00 7.73 3.98
CA LEU A 370 -5.16 8.57 4.24
C LEU A 370 -5.00 9.99 3.66
N VAL A 371 -3.77 10.55 3.69
CA VAL A 371 -3.45 11.80 2.98
C VAL A 371 -3.68 11.62 1.48
N ALA A 372 -3.12 10.56 0.88
CA ALA A 372 -3.29 10.28 -0.54
C ALA A 372 -4.77 10.14 -0.94
N PHE A 373 -5.54 9.34 -0.21
CA PHE A 373 -6.97 9.10 -0.49
C PHE A 373 -7.80 10.37 -0.35
N THR A 374 -7.51 11.20 0.66
CA THR A 374 -8.19 12.48 0.85
C THR A 374 -7.93 13.40 -0.35
N PHE A 375 -6.66 13.61 -0.70
CA PHE A 375 -6.31 14.54 -1.78
C PHE A 375 -6.69 14.04 -3.17
N VAL A 376 -6.81 12.73 -3.39
CA VAL A 376 -7.34 12.18 -4.64
C VAL A 376 -8.82 12.52 -4.80
N ASN A 377 -9.62 12.37 -3.73
CA ASN A 377 -11.03 12.77 -3.76
C ASN A 377 -11.17 14.29 -3.99
N LEU A 378 -10.38 15.10 -3.28
CA LEU A 378 -10.35 16.56 -3.48
C LEU A 378 -9.87 16.96 -4.88
N SER A 379 -8.94 16.20 -5.47
CA SER A 379 -8.42 16.46 -6.82
C SER A 379 -9.49 16.28 -7.89
N VAL A 380 -10.41 15.32 -7.73
CA VAL A 380 -11.55 15.16 -8.64
C VAL A 380 -12.46 16.40 -8.59
N ILE A 381 -12.77 16.89 -7.39
CA ILE A 381 -13.61 18.08 -7.20
C ILE A 381 -12.92 19.30 -7.82
N SER A 382 -11.64 19.53 -7.50
CA SER A 382 -10.85 20.65 -8.03
C SER A 382 -10.77 20.62 -9.55
N GLN A 383 -10.43 19.47 -10.14
CA GLN A 383 -10.22 19.36 -11.58
C GLN A 383 -11.52 19.42 -12.37
N PHE A 384 -12.51 18.60 -12.04
CA PHE A 384 -13.69 18.43 -12.87
C PHE A 384 -14.79 19.44 -12.53
N TYR A 385 -15.05 19.66 -11.24
CA TYR A 385 -16.14 20.54 -10.81
C TYR A 385 -15.75 22.02 -10.89
N ILE A 386 -14.56 22.38 -10.40
CA ILE A 386 -14.11 23.79 -10.33
C ILE A 386 -13.44 24.22 -11.64
N ARG A 387 -12.35 23.56 -12.07
CA ARG A 387 -11.56 24.00 -13.23
C ARG A 387 -12.26 23.75 -14.56
N GLU A 388 -12.76 22.53 -14.78
CA GLU A 388 -13.44 22.17 -16.04
C GLU A 388 -14.91 22.56 -16.06
N LYS A 389 -15.47 23.05 -14.94
CA LYS A 389 -16.88 23.45 -14.81
C LYS A 389 -17.85 22.38 -15.34
N ARG A 390 -17.54 21.10 -15.10
CA ARG A 390 -18.47 19.99 -15.37
C ARG A 390 -19.50 19.94 -14.25
N ASN A 391 -20.42 20.90 -14.27
CA ASN A 391 -21.48 21.05 -13.26
C ASN A 391 -22.84 21.35 -13.91
N ARG A 392 -23.06 20.92 -15.15
CA ARG A 392 -24.26 21.29 -15.91
C ARG A 392 -25.38 20.28 -15.79
N THR A 393 -25.06 18.99 -15.63
CA THR A 393 -26.05 17.92 -15.51
C THR A 393 -26.11 17.35 -14.09
N LEU A 394 -27.22 16.69 -13.74
CA LEU A 394 -27.32 15.92 -12.49
C LEU A 394 -26.27 14.82 -12.42
N ARG A 395 -25.98 14.18 -13.56
CA ARG A 395 -24.93 13.17 -13.69
C ARG A 395 -23.55 13.73 -13.35
N ASP A 396 -23.26 14.96 -13.77
CA ASP A 396 -22.01 15.63 -13.44
C ASP A 396 -21.88 15.91 -11.94
N HIS A 397 -22.96 16.37 -11.29
CA HIS A 397 -22.96 16.57 -9.84
C HIS A 397 -22.75 15.27 -9.08
N ILE A 398 -23.42 14.19 -9.47
CA ILE A 398 -23.24 12.89 -8.84
C ILE A 398 -21.80 12.42 -8.98
N HIS A 399 -21.25 12.45 -10.19
CA HIS A 399 -19.92 11.91 -10.43
C HIS A 399 -18.79 12.82 -9.92
N TYR A 400 -18.85 14.12 -10.10
CA TYR A 400 -17.71 15.01 -9.83
C TYR A 400 -17.78 15.75 -8.49
N LEU A 401 -18.93 15.70 -7.80
CA LEU A 401 -19.10 16.32 -6.48
C LEU A 401 -19.55 15.29 -5.42
N ILE A 402 -20.70 14.65 -5.59
CA ILE A 402 -21.29 13.80 -4.53
C ILE A 402 -20.40 12.58 -4.24
N LEU A 403 -20.02 11.80 -5.26
CA LEU A 403 -19.19 10.61 -5.05
C LEU A 403 -17.83 10.95 -4.41
N PRO A 404 -17.05 11.94 -4.89
CA PRO A 404 -15.81 12.35 -4.23
C PRO A 404 -16.01 12.93 -2.84
N VAL A 405 -17.10 13.66 -2.57
CA VAL A 405 -17.41 14.17 -1.22
C VAL A 405 -17.69 13.02 -0.27
N ILE A 406 -18.48 12.01 -0.68
CA ILE A 406 -18.70 10.81 0.15
C ILE A 406 -17.37 10.08 0.39
N GLY A 407 -16.51 9.96 -0.63
CA GLY A 407 -15.16 9.44 -0.47
C GLY A 407 -14.33 10.23 0.55
N ALA A 408 -14.31 11.56 0.45
CA ALA A 408 -13.59 12.41 1.38
C ALA A 408 -14.16 12.35 2.81
N LEU A 409 -15.48 12.23 2.97
CA LEU A 409 -16.14 12.11 4.27
C LEU A 409 -15.87 10.75 4.93
N THR A 410 -15.91 9.66 4.15
CA THR A 410 -15.60 8.31 4.66
C THR A 410 -14.13 8.22 5.09
N VAL A 411 -13.21 8.74 4.29
CA VAL A 411 -11.80 8.87 4.68
C VAL A 411 -11.63 9.82 5.88
N GLY A 412 -12.42 10.89 5.96
CA GLY A 412 -12.47 11.79 7.11
C GLY A 412 -12.91 11.10 8.40
N ALA A 413 -13.86 10.16 8.32
CA ALA A 413 -14.24 9.35 9.49
C ALA A 413 -13.11 8.43 9.97
N LEU A 414 -12.28 7.91 9.06
CA LEU A 414 -11.09 7.13 9.41
C LEU A 414 -10.02 8.02 10.08
N TRP A 415 -9.82 9.24 9.59
CA TRP A 415 -8.93 10.22 10.22
C TRP A 415 -9.26 10.50 11.70
N LEU A 416 -10.55 10.58 12.04
CA LEU A 416 -11.00 10.86 13.41
C LEU A 416 -10.72 9.70 14.37
N ASN A 417 -10.57 8.49 13.85
CA ASN A 417 -10.32 7.28 14.62
C ASN A 417 -8.89 6.75 14.42
N LEU A 418 -8.02 7.57 13.82
CA LEU A 418 -6.61 7.25 13.66
C LEU A 418 -5.92 7.30 15.03
N GLU A 419 -5.02 6.35 15.28
CA GLU A 419 -4.28 6.27 16.53
C GLU A 419 -3.47 7.54 16.81
N ALA A 420 -3.40 7.96 18.08
CA ALA A 420 -2.73 9.21 18.46
C ALA A 420 -1.22 9.19 18.11
N SER A 421 -0.58 8.03 18.20
CA SER A 421 0.81 7.80 17.77
C SER A 421 0.98 8.06 16.26
N SER A 422 0.10 7.52 15.43
CA SER A 422 0.06 7.76 13.99
C SER A 422 -0.12 9.24 13.67
N MET A 423 -1.10 9.90 14.31
CA MET A 423 -1.39 11.31 14.08
C MET A 423 -0.19 12.19 14.46
N THR A 424 0.43 11.96 15.62
CA THR A 424 1.58 12.76 16.07
C THR A 424 2.79 12.57 15.16
N LEU A 425 3.18 11.32 14.85
CA LEU A 425 4.32 11.03 13.97
C LEU A 425 4.07 11.53 12.54
N GLY A 426 2.87 11.34 12.02
CA GLY A 426 2.47 11.83 10.71
C GLY A 426 2.45 13.35 10.62
N LEU A 427 1.95 14.05 11.64
CA LEU A 427 2.00 15.51 11.71
C LEU A 427 3.43 16.03 11.82
N VAL A 428 4.29 15.37 12.61
CA VAL A 428 5.73 15.69 12.66
C VAL A 428 6.37 15.52 11.29
N TRP A 429 6.09 14.41 10.60
CA TRP A 429 6.59 14.17 9.25
C TRP A 429 6.08 15.20 8.23
N GLY A 430 4.80 15.55 8.31
CA GLY A 430 4.19 16.62 7.50
C GLY A 430 4.81 17.99 7.79
N ALA A 431 5.09 18.30 9.05
CA ALA A 431 5.77 19.54 9.45
C ALA A 431 7.21 19.60 8.92
N ILE A 432 7.93 18.48 8.94
CA ILE A 432 9.26 18.35 8.32
C ILE A 432 9.15 18.60 6.81
N GLY A 433 8.18 17.96 6.14
CA GLY A 433 7.94 18.16 4.70
C GLY A 433 7.60 19.59 4.33
N LEU A 434 6.75 20.25 5.12
CA LEU A 434 6.39 21.64 4.92
C LEU A 434 7.58 22.58 5.12
N SER A 435 8.39 22.33 6.16
CA SER A 435 9.61 23.10 6.45
C SER A 435 10.63 22.92 5.33
N TYR A 436 10.78 21.69 4.83
CA TYR A 436 11.65 21.36 3.72
C TYR A 436 11.20 21.99 2.40
N LEU A 437 9.89 21.94 2.12
CA LEU A 437 9.28 22.61 0.99
C LEU A 437 9.53 24.13 1.05
N ALA A 438 9.34 24.74 2.22
CA ALA A 438 9.61 26.16 2.43
C ALA A 438 11.10 26.50 2.22
N PHE A 439 12.02 25.60 2.59
CA PHE A 439 13.45 25.77 2.35
C PHE A 439 13.78 25.73 0.85
N ILE A 440 13.35 24.68 0.14
CA ILE A 440 13.61 24.49 -1.30
C ILE A 440 13.00 25.61 -2.14
N THR A 441 11.76 25.99 -1.83
CA THR A 441 11.05 27.04 -2.58
C THR A 441 11.47 28.46 -2.18
N ARG A 442 12.49 28.62 -1.32
CA ARG A 442 12.93 29.91 -0.75
C ARG A 442 11.76 30.73 -0.18
N ARG A 443 11.00 30.10 0.72
CA ARG A 443 9.73 30.59 1.31
C ARG A 443 8.61 30.75 0.28
N PHE A 444 8.35 29.71 -0.53
CA PHE A 444 7.29 29.67 -1.54
C PHE A 444 7.42 30.73 -2.66
N ARG A 445 8.62 31.27 -2.85
CA ARG A 445 8.92 32.25 -3.91
C ARG A 445 9.19 31.60 -5.25
N GLN A 446 9.53 30.31 -5.26
CA GLN A 446 9.75 29.51 -6.46
C GLN A 446 8.78 28.31 -6.47
N PRO A 447 8.34 27.86 -7.67
CA PRO A 447 7.57 26.63 -7.75
C PRO A 447 8.42 25.46 -7.22
N PRO A 448 7.80 24.46 -6.57
CA PRO A 448 8.53 23.28 -6.15
C PRO A 448 9.09 22.55 -7.38
N PRO A 449 10.21 21.83 -7.21
CA PRO A 449 10.76 21.01 -8.29
C PRO A 449 9.67 20.09 -8.79
N GLN A 450 9.30 20.24 -10.05
CA GLN A 450 8.34 19.36 -10.67
C GLN A 450 9.15 18.18 -11.19
N MET A 451 8.75 16.95 -10.82
CA MET A 451 9.17 15.80 -11.62
C MET A 451 8.76 16.12 -13.05
N SER A 452 9.75 16.32 -13.92
CA SER A 452 9.50 16.48 -15.34
C SER A 452 8.96 15.14 -15.83
N GLU A 453 7.64 14.97 -15.81
CA GLU A 453 7.01 14.36 -16.98
C GLU A 453 7.40 15.31 -18.11
N GLU A 454 8.46 14.98 -18.85
CA GLU A 454 8.68 15.57 -20.16
C GLU A 454 7.34 15.44 -20.87
N VAL A 455 6.61 16.55 -20.98
CA VAL A 455 5.33 16.61 -21.64
C VAL A 455 5.64 16.21 -23.07
N GLU A 456 5.32 14.95 -23.41
CA GLU A 456 5.34 14.41 -24.76
C GLU A 456 4.38 15.25 -25.62
N VAL A 457 4.85 16.41 -26.09
CA VAL A 457 4.28 17.13 -27.22
C VAL A 457 5.29 16.97 -28.35
N ILE A 458 5.00 16.03 -29.24
CA ILE A 458 4.63 16.26 -30.66
C ILE A 458 4.40 14.87 -31.27
#